data_AF-A0A2G9HFP7-F1
#
_entry.id   AF-A0A2G9HFP7-F1
#
_cell.length_a   1.000
_cell.length_b   1.000
_cell.length_c   1.000
_cell.angle_alpha   90.00
_cell.angle_beta   90.00
_cell.angle_gamma   90.00
#
_symmetry.space_group_name_H-M   'P 1'
#
loop_
_entity.id
_entity.type
_entity.pdbx_description
1 polymer ?
#
loop_
_entity_poly.entity_id
_entity_poly.type
_entity_poly.pdbx_seq_one_letter_code
_entity_poly.pdbx_strand_id
1 'polypeptide(L)'
;MDKVYSKLRNLDAYPKINEDFYSRTLSGGVITLVSSIVIALLFISEFRFYLHTVTDTKLVVDTSRGGKLRINFDVTFPAVPCTLLSLDAMDISGERHLDIRHDIFKKRIDSHGNVIEVRQDGIGAPKIMISEHAWSALHLLAFPCALDRCC
;
A
#
# COMPACT_ATOMS: atom_id res chain seq x y z
N MET A 1 30.36 6.07 -44.55
CA MET A 1 29.84 4.74 -44.15
C MET A 1 30.69 3.57 -44.65
N ASP A 2 31.51 3.78 -45.68
CA ASP A 2 32.25 2.73 -46.41
C ASP A 2 33.31 2.02 -45.55
N LYS A 3 33.84 2.73 -44.55
CA LYS A 3 34.81 2.19 -43.58
C LYS A 3 34.19 1.17 -42.63
N VAL A 4 32.92 1.36 -42.24
CA VAL A 4 32.17 0.42 -41.38
C VAL A 4 31.71 -0.78 -42.22
N TYR A 5 31.22 -0.52 -43.44
CA TYR A 5 30.81 -1.57 -44.37
C TYR A 5 31.95 -2.51 -44.77
N SER A 6 33.14 -1.96 -45.06
CA SER A 6 34.33 -2.76 -45.37
C SER A 6 34.84 -3.55 -44.16
N LYS A 7 34.73 -3.03 -42.93
CA LYS A 7 35.05 -3.79 -41.70
C LYS A 7 34.06 -4.92 -41.44
N LEU A 8 32.76 -4.70 -41.65
CA LEU A 8 31.73 -5.73 -41.54
C LEU A 8 31.90 -6.82 -42.59
N ARG A 9 32.32 -6.47 -43.81
CA ARG A 9 32.59 -7.43 -44.89
C ARG A 9 33.77 -8.37 -44.59
N ASN A 10 34.68 -7.97 -43.69
CA ASN A 10 35.80 -8.81 -43.25
C ASN A 10 35.44 -9.72 -42.05
N LEU A 11 34.25 -9.59 -41.46
CA LEU A 11 33.77 -10.44 -40.36
C LEU A 11 32.93 -11.62 -40.86
N ASP A 12 32.61 -11.67 -42.15
CA ASP A 12 31.88 -12.78 -42.77
C ASP A 12 32.89 -13.85 -43.21
N ALA A 13 32.89 -15.00 -42.51
CA ALA A 13 33.84 -16.10 -42.71
C ALA A 13 33.48 -17.00 -43.92
N TYR A 14 32.39 -16.69 -44.64
CA TYR A 14 31.91 -17.52 -45.74
C TYR A 14 32.27 -16.93 -47.12
N PRO A 15 32.79 -17.76 -48.05
CA PRO A 15 33.04 -17.33 -49.42
C PRO A 15 31.71 -16.97 -50.10
N LYS A 16 31.66 -15.80 -50.73
CA LYS A 16 30.46 -15.31 -51.44
C LYS A 16 30.22 -16.18 -52.68
N ILE A 17 29.10 -16.89 -52.71
CA ILE A 17 28.67 -17.69 -53.87
C ILE A 17 28.28 -16.79 -55.05
N ASN A 18 28.56 -17.28 -56.26
CA ASN A 18 28.32 -16.59 -57.53
C ASN A 18 26.81 -16.33 -57.72
N GLU A 19 26.47 -15.15 -58.25
CA GLU A 19 25.08 -14.70 -58.39
C GLU A 19 24.24 -15.50 -59.40
N ASP A 20 24.88 -16.28 -60.27
CA ASP A 20 24.26 -17.10 -61.32
C ASP A 20 23.45 -18.31 -60.78
N PHE A 21 23.63 -18.68 -59.52
CA PHE A 21 22.86 -19.77 -58.88
C PHE A 21 21.64 -19.25 -58.09
N TYR A 22 21.40 -17.94 -58.07
CA TYR A 22 20.34 -17.32 -57.28
C TYR A 22 19.25 -16.72 -58.19
N SER A 23 18.14 -17.45 -58.34
CA SER A 23 16.96 -16.90 -59.01
C SER A 23 16.16 -16.03 -58.04
N ARG A 24 16.17 -14.71 -58.25
CA ARG A 24 15.34 -13.75 -57.50
C ARG A 24 13.88 -13.91 -57.91
N THR A 25 13.07 -14.52 -57.06
CA THR A 25 11.63 -14.62 -57.25
C THR A 25 10.90 -13.50 -56.51
N LEU A 26 9.98 -12.82 -57.20
CA LEU A 26 9.14 -11.76 -56.62
C LEU A 26 8.30 -12.30 -55.46
N SER A 27 7.77 -13.52 -55.61
CA SER A 27 6.99 -14.22 -54.57
C SER A 27 7.83 -14.53 -53.32
N GLY A 28 9.07 -15.00 -53.48
CA GLY A 28 9.98 -15.24 -52.35
C GLY A 28 10.36 -13.96 -51.59
N GLY A 29 10.52 -12.85 -52.31
CA GLY A 29 10.76 -11.54 -51.72
C GLY A 29 9.60 -11.05 -50.85
N VAL A 30 8.36 -11.18 -51.34
CA VAL A 30 7.15 -10.83 -50.59
C VAL A 30 7.02 -11.69 -49.33
N ILE A 31 7.24 -13.01 -49.45
CA ILE A 31 7.18 -13.93 -48.30
C ILE A 31 8.22 -13.55 -47.24
N THR A 32 9.45 -13.21 -47.66
CA THR A 32 10.52 -12.79 -46.74
C THR A 32 10.18 -11.47 -46.05
N LEU A 33 9.59 -10.52 -46.77
CA LEU A 33 9.16 -9.25 -46.20
C LEU A 33 8.06 -9.46 -45.15
N VAL A 34 7.02 -10.24 -45.48
CA VAL A 34 5.92 -10.53 -44.55
C VAL A 34 6.42 -11.29 -43.33
N SER A 35 7.25 -12.32 -43.54
CA SER A 35 7.84 -13.12 -42.46
C SER A 35 8.70 -12.26 -41.53
N SER A 36 9.56 -11.40 -42.08
CA SER A 36 10.41 -10.53 -41.26
C SER A 36 9.60 -9.52 -40.44
N ILE A 37 8.50 -8.97 -40.99
CA ILE A 37 7.59 -8.09 -40.24
C ILE A 37 6.94 -8.86 -39.08
N VAL A 38 6.41 -10.06 -39.33
CA VAL A 38 5.77 -10.87 -38.29
C VAL A 38 6.76 -11.23 -37.18
N ILE A 39 7.97 -11.67 -37.54
CA ILE A 39 9.04 -11.99 -36.59
C ILE A 39 9.42 -10.75 -35.75
N ALA A 40 9.55 -9.58 -36.38
CA ALA A 40 9.87 -8.34 -35.68
C ALA A 40 8.76 -7.93 -34.70
N LEU A 41 7.49 -8.05 -35.10
CA LEU A 41 6.35 -7.74 -34.23
C LEU A 41 6.29 -8.68 -33.01
N LEU A 42 6.47 -9.98 -33.22
CA LEU A 42 6.52 -10.97 -32.14
C LEU A 42 7.67 -10.67 -31.17
N PHE A 43 8.87 -10.37 -31.71
CA PHE A 43 10.03 -10.03 -30.89
C PHE A 43 9.78 -8.79 -30.03
N ILE A 44 9.21 -7.72 -30.60
CA ILE A 44 8.89 -6.50 -29.85
C ILE A 44 7.85 -6.78 -28.76
N SER A 45 6.83 -7.59 -29.06
CA SER A 45 5.80 -7.97 -28.07
C SER A 45 6.40 -8.70 -26.88
N GLU A 46 7.17 -9.74 -27.14
CA GLU A 46 7.84 -10.53 -26.08
C GLU A 46 8.86 -9.69 -25.31
N PHE A 47 9.63 -8.85 -26.01
CA PHE A 47 10.57 -7.96 -25.34
C PHE A 47 9.88 -6.97 -24.40
N ARG A 48 8.72 -6.42 -24.82
CA ARG A 48 7.92 -5.56 -23.94
C ARG A 48 7.34 -6.33 -22.76
N PHE A 49 6.88 -7.56 -22.97
CA PHE A 49 6.36 -8.41 -21.90
C PHE A 49 7.46 -8.80 -20.91
N TYR A 50 8.66 -9.11 -21.40
CA TYR A 50 9.84 -9.40 -20.58
C TYR A 50 10.26 -8.21 -19.71
N LEU A 51 10.20 -6.99 -20.26
CA LEU A 51 10.47 -5.76 -19.49
C LEU A 51 9.33 -5.41 -18.52
N HIS A 52 8.14 -5.95 -18.73
CA HIS A 52 7.00 -5.74 -17.85
C HIS A 52 7.13 -6.64 -16.62
N THR A 53 7.64 -6.07 -15.52
CA THR A 53 7.72 -6.76 -14.23
C THR A 53 6.32 -7.10 -13.72
N VAL A 54 5.99 -8.39 -13.64
CA VAL A 54 4.77 -8.88 -12.98
C VAL A 54 5.10 -9.03 -11.50
N THR A 55 4.36 -8.29 -10.67
CA THR A 55 4.51 -8.35 -9.22
C THR A 55 3.82 -9.60 -8.67
N ASP A 56 4.59 -10.65 -8.42
CA ASP A 56 4.10 -11.84 -7.72
C ASP A 56 4.07 -11.59 -6.20
N THR A 57 2.88 -11.57 -5.61
CA THR A 57 2.72 -11.54 -4.16
C THR A 57 3.03 -12.91 -3.58
N LYS A 58 4.23 -13.06 -2.98
CA LYS A 58 4.62 -14.27 -2.24
C LYS A 58 4.40 -14.07 -0.75
N LEU A 59 3.68 -15.02 -0.13
CA LEU A 59 3.54 -15.09 1.32
C LEU A 59 4.77 -15.80 1.89
N VAL A 60 5.69 -15.03 2.46
CA VAL A 60 6.86 -15.54 3.17
C VAL A 60 6.60 -15.41 4.66
N VAL A 61 6.97 -16.43 5.43
CA VAL A 61 6.90 -16.35 6.89
C VAL A 61 8.00 -15.39 7.35
N ASP A 62 7.61 -14.26 7.92
CA ASP A 62 8.55 -13.32 8.55
C ASP A 62 9.25 -14.03 9.72
N THR A 63 10.54 -14.32 9.53
CA THR A 63 11.41 -14.90 10.58
C THR A 63 11.98 -13.82 11.51
N SER A 64 11.66 -12.54 11.26
CA SER A 64 11.94 -11.42 12.15
C SER A 64 11.04 -11.50 13.39
N ARG A 65 11.52 -12.23 14.38
CA ARG A 65 10.93 -12.38 15.71
C ARG A 65 10.59 -10.99 16.32
N GLY A 66 9.30 -10.74 16.56
CA GLY A 66 8.83 -9.84 17.62
C GLY A 66 9.00 -8.33 17.41
N GLY A 67 8.84 -7.82 16.19
CA GLY A 67 8.72 -6.37 15.97
C GLY A 67 7.41 -5.83 16.56
N LYS A 68 7.47 -4.73 17.33
CA LYS A 68 6.26 -3.99 17.73
C LYS A 68 5.68 -3.28 16.50
N LEU A 69 4.45 -3.60 16.12
CA LEU A 69 3.75 -2.90 15.05
C LEU A 69 3.36 -1.51 15.54
N ARG A 70 3.83 -0.46 14.85
CA ARG A 70 3.43 0.93 15.16
C ARG A 70 2.09 1.21 14.48
N ILE A 71 1.04 1.33 15.29
CA ILE A 71 -0.32 1.64 14.82
C ILE A 71 -0.58 3.13 15.11
N ASN A 72 -0.80 3.91 14.05
CA ASN A 72 -1.24 5.30 14.17
C ASN A 72 -2.71 5.37 13.77
N PHE A 73 -3.57 5.89 14.64
CA PHE A 73 -4.99 6.09 14.35
C PHE A 73 -5.45 7.44 14.92
N ASP A 74 -6.39 8.07 14.23
CA ASP A 74 -7.07 9.30 14.65
C ASP A 74 -8.57 9.05 14.45
N VAL A 75 -9.32 9.01 15.56
CA VAL A 75 -10.75 8.67 15.58
C VAL A 75 -11.46 9.65 16.48
N THR A 76 -12.60 10.16 16.00
CA THR A 76 -13.42 11.16 16.69
C THR A 76 -14.76 10.56 17.11
N PHE A 77 -15.16 10.81 18.35
CA PHE A 77 -16.40 10.33 18.98
C PHE A 77 -17.35 11.48 19.38
N PRO A 78 -18.17 12.00 18.46
CA PRO A 78 -18.97 13.22 18.65
C PRO A 78 -20.10 13.09 19.71
N ALA A 79 -20.30 11.90 20.26
CA ALA A 79 -21.36 11.58 21.21
C ALA A 79 -20.84 10.98 22.53
N VAL A 80 -19.52 10.95 22.73
CA VAL A 80 -18.90 10.33 23.92
C VAL A 80 -17.86 11.27 24.53
N PRO A 81 -17.92 11.53 25.84
CA PRO A 81 -16.92 12.36 26.49
C PRO A 81 -15.57 11.63 26.64
N CYS A 82 -14.46 12.35 26.44
CA CYS A 82 -13.09 11.81 26.54
C CYS A 82 -12.79 11.07 27.85
N THR A 83 -13.48 11.40 28.94
CA THR A 83 -13.29 10.79 30.27
C THR A 83 -13.81 9.37 30.37
N LEU A 84 -14.74 8.97 29.49
CA LEU A 84 -15.31 7.62 29.45
C LEU A 84 -14.62 6.71 28.43
N LEU A 85 -13.82 7.28 27.53
CA LEU A 85 -13.07 6.51 26.55
C LEU A 85 -11.82 5.90 27.19
N SER A 86 -11.65 4.60 27.01
CA SER A 86 -10.41 3.86 27.28
C SER A 86 -10.04 3.08 26.02
N LEU A 87 -8.75 2.80 25.85
CA LEU A 87 -8.25 2.08 24.69
C LEU A 87 -7.66 0.75 25.12
N ASP A 88 -8.23 -0.31 24.58
CA ASP A 88 -7.81 -1.68 24.81
C ASP A 88 -7.33 -2.28 23.49
N ALA A 89 -6.16 -2.94 23.53
CA ALA A 89 -5.62 -3.67 22.38
C ALA A 89 -5.61 -5.17 22.69
N MET A 90 -6.11 -5.98 21.75
CA MET A 90 -6.10 -7.44 21.84
C MET A 90 -5.45 -8.04 20.60
N ASP A 91 -4.45 -8.90 20.80
CA ASP A 91 -3.78 -9.65 19.73
C ASP A 91 -4.43 -11.03 19.50
N ILE A 92 -4.17 -11.64 18.33
CA ILE A 92 -4.59 -13.01 18.00
C ILE A 92 -4.07 -14.05 19.00
N SER A 93 -2.96 -13.75 19.67
CA SER A 93 -2.38 -14.56 20.74
C SER A 93 -3.21 -14.54 22.04
N GLY A 94 -4.25 -13.71 22.10
CA GLY A 94 -5.08 -13.52 23.29
C GLY A 94 -4.47 -12.59 24.34
N GLU A 95 -3.32 -11.98 24.06
CA GLU A 95 -2.74 -10.94 24.92
C GLU A 95 -3.61 -9.69 24.87
N ARG A 96 -4.03 -9.19 26.05
CA ARG A 96 -4.83 -7.97 26.19
C ARG A 96 -4.01 -6.93 26.92
N HIS A 97 -3.75 -5.82 26.25
CA HIS A 97 -3.24 -4.62 26.87
C HIS A 97 -4.43 -3.68 27.12
N LEU A 98 -4.89 -3.65 28.37
CA LEU A 98 -5.98 -2.78 28.80
C LEU A 98 -5.44 -1.40 29.17
N ASP A 99 -6.21 -0.35 28.89
CA ASP A 99 -5.86 1.04 29.25
C ASP A 99 -4.46 1.46 28.75
N ILE A 100 -4.22 1.33 27.43
CA ILE A 100 -2.97 1.81 26.85
C ILE A 100 -2.94 3.34 26.95
N ARG A 101 -2.07 3.87 27.82
CA ARG A 101 -1.91 5.32 28.05
C ARG A 101 -0.65 5.91 27.45
N HIS A 102 0.24 5.05 26.96
CA HIS A 102 1.50 5.44 26.35
C HIS A 102 1.22 5.90 24.90
N ASP A 103 1.65 7.11 24.56
CA ASP A 103 1.51 7.74 23.23
C ASP A 103 0.08 7.99 22.72
N ILE A 104 -0.93 7.97 23.61
CA ILE A 104 -2.32 8.33 23.25
C ILE A 104 -2.66 9.72 23.79
N PHE A 105 -3.14 10.59 22.90
CA PHE A 105 -3.57 11.95 23.22
C PHE A 105 -5.08 12.07 23.04
N LYS A 106 -5.80 12.39 24.12
CA LYS A 106 -7.23 12.65 24.05
C LYS A 106 -7.44 14.15 23.84
N LYS A 107 -8.05 14.50 22.71
CA LYS A 107 -8.36 15.88 22.34
C LYS A 107 -9.84 16.11 22.60
N ARG A 108 -10.16 17.05 23.48
CA ARG A 108 -11.53 17.54 23.61
C ARG A 108 -11.86 18.39 22.40
N ILE A 109 -12.98 18.12 21.79
CA ILE A 109 -13.50 18.89 20.66
C ILE A 109 -14.86 19.50 20.98
N ASP A 110 -15.11 20.66 20.37
CA ASP A 110 -16.44 21.27 20.35
C ASP A 110 -17.37 20.55 19.35
N SER A 111 -18.65 20.95 19.35
CA SER A 111 -19.65 20.51 18.39
C SER A 111 -19.31 20.80 16.91
N HIS A 112 -18.31 21.65 16.66
CA HIS A 112 -17.85 22.09 15.34
C HIS A 112 -16.51 21.42 14.93
N GLY A 113 -15.99 20.50 15.75
CA GLY A 113 -14.74 19.78 15.52
C GLY A 113 -13.45 20.56 15.88
N ASN A 114 -13.55 21.71 16.53
CA ASN A 114 -12.38 22.46 16.98
C ASN A 114 -11.84 21.90 18.29
N VAL A 115 -10.52 21.82 18.40
CA VAL A 115 -9.84 21.30 19.59
C VAL A 115 -9.85 22.35 20.69
N ILE A 116 -10.51 22.03 21.81
CA ILE A 116 -10.61 22.88 23.00
C ILE A 116 -9.42 22.62 23.94
N GLU A 117 -9.07 21.34 24.15
CA GLU A 117 -8.08 20.93 25.14
C GLU A 117 -7.41 19.62 24.71
N VAL A 118 -6.08 19.54 24.75
CA VAL A 118 -5.32 18.29 24.52
C VAL A 118 -4.81 17.80 25.87
N ARG A 119 -5.33 16.64 26.31
CA ARG A 119 -4.90 16.02 27.55
C ARG A 119 -4.11 14.75 27.25
N GLN A 120 -2.89 14.70 27.78
CA GLN A 120 -2.10 13.47 27.83
C GLN A 120 -2.44 12.76 29.14
N ASP A 121 -3.02 11.56 29.05
CA ASP A 121 -3.41 10.80 30.23
C ASP A 121 -2.17 10.13 30.86
N GLY A 122 -1.36 10.89 31.60
CA GLY A 122 -0.23 10.39 32.39
C GLY A 122 -0.64 9.58 33.62
N ILE A 123 0.19 8.61 34.02
CA ILE A 123 0.01 7.73 35.19
C ILE A 123 -0.41 8.58 36.41
N GLY A 124 -1.66 8.40 36.89
CA GLY A 124 -2.21 9.18 38.01
C GLY A 124 -3.52 9.95 37.74
N ALA A 125 -4.16 9.82 36.57
CA ALA A 125 -5.49 10.39 36.37
C ALA A 125 -6.52 9.72 37.30
N PRO A 126 -7.38 10.49 38.00
CA PRO A 126 -8.38 9.92 38.90
C PRO A 126 -9.39 9.09 38.11
N LYS A 127 -9.50 7.81 38.46
CA LYS A 127 -10.54 6.93 37.94
C LYS A 127 -11.86 7.37 38.59
N ILE A 128 -12.66 8.15 37.86
CA ILE A 128 -13.99 8.54 38.32
C ILE A 128 -14.87 7.30 38.22
N MET A 129 -15.11 6.65 39.36
CA MET A 129 -16.01 5.50 39.45
C MET A 129 -17.44 6.02 39.40
N ILE A 130 -18.11 5.86 38.25
CA ILE A 130 -19.54 6.11 38.16
C ILE A 130 -20.24 4.94 38.85
N SER A 131 -20.75 5.19 40.05
CA SER A 131 -21.63 4.26 40.78
C SER A 131 -22.92 4.04 39.98
N GLU A 132 -23.25 2.79 39.70
CA GLU A 132 -24.48 2.35 38.99
C GLU A 132 -25.79 2.70 39.71
N HIS A 133 -25.74 3.34 40.90
CA HIS A 133 -26.93 3.66 41.70
C HIS A 133 -27.71 4.92 41.27
N ALA A 134 -27.40 5.53 40.11
CA ALA A 134 -28.10 6.72 39.63
C ALA A 134 -29.18 6.46 38.56
N TRP A 135 -29.59 5.20 38.33
CA TRP A 135 -30.39 4.86 37.15
C TRP A 135 -31.88 5.23 37.19
N SER A 136 -32.43 5.73 38.30
CA SER A 136 -33.89 5.88 38.41
C SER A 136 -34.47 7.29 38.13
N ALA A 137 -33.67 8.32 37.81
CA ALA A 137 -34.20 9.69 37.71
C ALA A 137 -33.80 10.50 36.46
N LEU A 138 -33.14 9.91 35.46
CA LEU A 138 -32.69 10.66 34.29
C LEU A 138 -33.09 10.00 32.96
N HIS A 139 -34.37 9.65 32.82
CA HIS A 139 -34.88 9.01 31.61
C HIS A 139 -35.19 9.98 30.45
N LEU A 140 -34.69 11.23 30.44
CA LEU A 140 -35.05 12.18 29.37
C LEU A 140 -33.97 13.13 28.85
N LEU A 141 -32.71 13.06 29.26
CA LEU A 141 -31.65 13.84 28.61
C LEU A 141 -30.44 12.98 28.26
N ALA A 142 -30.61 12.14 27.24
CA ALA A 142 -29.51 11.78 26.36
C ALA A 142 -29.11 13.03 25.58
N PHE A 143 -28.36 13.93 26.23
CA PHE A 143 -27.60 14.93 25.52
C PHE A 143 -26.22 14.32 25.25
N PRO A 144 -25.95 13.83 24.02
CA PRO A 144 -24.73 13.08 23.73
C PRO A 144 -23.47 13.93 23.88
N CYS A 145 -23.60 15.27 23.92
CA CYS A 145 -22.48 16.18 24.06
C CYS A 145 -22.91 17.63 24.37
N ALA A 146 -24.01 17.88 25.11
CA ALA A 146 -24.53 19.25 25.28
C ALA A 146 -23.69 20.21 26.13
N LEU A 147 -22.45 19.84 26.45
CA LEU A 147 -21.53 20.69 27.20
C LEU A 147 -20.18 20.91 26.48
N ASP A 148 -20.11 20.71 25.15
CA ASP A 148 -18.89 20.84 24.34
C ASP A 148 -17.70 20.04 24.90
N ARG A 149 -17.95 18.76 25.19
CA ARG A 149 -16.98 17.85 25.83
C ARG A 149 -16.77 16.56 25.04
N CYS A 150 -16.85 16.58 23.72
CA CYS A 150 -16.64 15.37 22.92
C CYS A 150 -15.15 15.05 22.78
N CYS A 151 -14.85 13.79 22.44
CA CYS A 151 -13.57 13.33 21.90
C CYS A 151 -13.79 12.95 20.43
#